data_AF-A0A5N7WI30-F1
#
_entry.id   AF-A0A5N7WI30-F1
#
_cell.length_a   1.000
_cell.length_b   1.000
_cell.length_c   1.000
_cell.angle_alpha   90.00
_cell.angle_beta   90.00
_cell.angle_gamma   90.00
#
_symmetry.space_group_name_H-M   'P 1'
#
loop_
_entity.id
_entity.type
_entity.pdbx_description
1 polymer ?
#
loop_
_entity_poly.entity_id
_entity_poly.type
_entity_poly.pdbx_seq_one_letter_code
_entity_poly.pdbx_strand_id
1 'polypeptide(L)'
;MDQQHSLQLQGLGASFGPRVVLAEVDFTLPQSGVTALLGPAGTGKSTLLRTLAGLNASNPRFRSWGQVVYADQPLRMPWSADGVQALPRLVQQHARLMRANTLDALIENARQCESRAPLQWRHWVTEQLQHYGLAELAQVLDKPTMLLSAVQQRAVAILREAWARPAVLMIDEPTAELEGYEAFLLLDVIKQIGQHRCVLMVTHQQQHAQAAAQQMLLLAGGRIQEAAAMEQFIQHPLSAAGQQFVRSGSCAVPMPGTPVQELADDVLPPPPLPAAALAAIAEFSEPCPSSPVAVEDPERPAPEFVAAPEPGASGPAAALVLSASGEISGYRYQARTVSAAVLMEMQPLQAAENAVPASRGPSGFSWLVPGRLAGTPWPGVVYDMDADLKALQRCGITMLITLTEKDFPQDALARNGLRNFHLPVYDHEPPTVAQMQMLLARMSAALRRGEVLAVHCLAGLGRTGTVLAAWLVREGLTAEEALRRVRLIDAQYVQSEAQEALVYEFENALLQKMA
;
A
#
# COMPACT_ATOMS: atom_id res chain seq x y z
N MET A 1 23.72 22.35 -13.15
CA MET A 1 23.08 22.31 -11.82
C MET A 1 23.31 20.90 -11.31
N ASP A 2 24.30 20.71 -10.44
CA ASP A 2 24.54 19.39 -9.83
C ASP A 2 23.28 19.02 -9.03
N GLN A 3 22.54 18.02 -9.53
CA GLN A 3 21.45 17.44 -8.76
C GLN A 3 22.09 16.77 -7.56
N GLN A 4 21.79 17.27 -6.36
CA GLN A 4 22.24 16.64 -5.12
C GLN A 4 21.35 15.43 -4.83
N HIS A 5 21.96 14.32 -4.44
CA HIS A 5 21.26 13.03 -4.27
C HIS A 5 21.57 12.44 -2.90
N SER A 6 20.56 11.91 -2.20
CA SER A 6 20.81 11.25 -0.91
C SER A 6 21.43 9.87 -1.07
N LEU A 7 21.16 9.18 -2.18
CA LEU A 7 21.71 7.86 -2.49
C LEU A 7 21.82 7.67 -4.01
N GLN A 8 22.93 7.14 -4.47
CA GLN A 8 23.14 6.72 -5.85
C GLN A 8 23.76 5.34 -5.87
N LEU A 9 23.16 4.44 -6.66
CA LEU A 9 23.64 3.09 -6.88
C LEU A 9 24.07 2.94 -8.34
N GLN A 10 25.24 2.38 -8.56
CA GLN A 10 25.75 2.04 -9.89
C GLN A 10 26.29 0.62 -9.89
N GLY A 11 25.71 -0.26 -10.67
CA GLY A 11 26.15 -1.65 -10.79
C GLY A 11 25.99 -2.45 -9.50
N LEU A 12 25.12 -2.04 -8.56
CA LEU A 12 25.02 -2.71 -7.27
C LEU A 12 24.48 -4.13 -7.46
N GLY A 13 25.21 -5.12 -6.96
CA GLY A 13 24.71 -6.48 -6.93
C GLY A 13 25.06 -7.21 -5.65
N ALA A 14 24.40 -8.36 -5.48
CA ALA A 14 24.42 -9.15 -4.26
C ALA A 14 24.18 -10.63 -4.58
N SER A 15 24.98 -11.50 -3.97
CA SER A 15 24.84 -12.95 -4.06
C SER A 15 24.92 -13.62 -2.69
N PHE A 16 24.35 -14.83 -2.61
CA PHE A 16 24.50 -15.75 -1.47
C PHE A 16 25.03 -17.08 -1.99
N GLY A 17 26.32 -17.33 -1.80
CA GLY A 17 27.02 -18.44 -2.42
C GLY A 17 26.97 -18.33 -3.95
N PRO A 18 26.57 -19.40 -4.68
CA PRO A 18 26.49 -19.36 -6.14
C PRO A 18 25.24 -18.62 -6.66
N ARG A 19 24.26 -18.30 -5.80
CA ARG A 19 22.99 -17.68 -6.22
C ARG A 19 23.11 -16.17 -6.24
N VAL A 20 23.01 -15.57 -7.43
CA VAL A 20 22.87 -14.11 -7.60
C VAL A 20 21.42 -13.71 -7.35
N VAL A 21 21.21 -12.75 -6.44
CA VAL A 21 19.89 -12.19 -6.13
C VAL A 21 19.70 -10.83 -6.79
N LEU A 22 20.73 -9.99 -6.72
CA LEU A 22 20.79 -8.70 -7.40
C LEU A 22 21.96 -8.76 -8.37
N ALA A 23 21.73 -8.50 -9.65
CA ALA A 23 22.77 -8.56 -10.67
C ALA A 23 23.46 -7.19 -10.81
N GLU A 24 22.67 -6.17 -11.08
CA GLU A 24 23.11 -4.81 -11.40
C GLU A 24 21.90 -3.89 -11.22
N VAL A 25 21.89 -3.21 -10.08
CA VAL A 25 20.83 -2.31 -9.64
C VAL A 25 21.36 -0.89 -9.73
N ASP A 26 20.76 -0.13 -10.64
CA ASP A 26 21.10 1.26 -10.93
C ASP A 26 19.88 2.14 -10.67
N PHE A 27 20.02 3.06 -9.71
CA PHE A 27 19.05 4.15 -9.52
C PHE A 27 19.65 5.23 -8.62
N THR A 28 19.00 6.38 -8.62
CA THR A 28 19.34 7.52 -7.79
C THR A 28 18.11 7.97 -7.02
N LEU A 29 18.28 8.32 -5.74
CA LEU A 29 17.22 8.87 -4.91
C LEU A 29 17.44 10.37 -4.67
N PRO A 30 16.36 11.17 -4.74
CA PRO A 30 16.41 12.60 -4.44
C PRO A 30 16.70 12.83 -2.95
N GLN A 31 17.05 14.08 -2.58
CA GLN A 31 17.27 14.46 -1.17
C GLN A 31 16.02 14.36 -0.30
N SER A 32 14.84 14.55 -0.90
CA SER A 32 13.54 14.44 -0.24
C SER A 32 12.51 13.82 -1.16
N GLY A 33 11.42 13.34 -0.57
CA GLY A 33 10.37 12.63 -1.24
C GLY A 33 10.40 11.13 -0.95
N VAL A 34 9.27 10.50 -1.20
CA VAL A 34 9.06 9.07 -1.06
C VAL A 34 9.19 8.42 -2.44
N THR A 35 10.12 7.47 -2.54
CA THR A 35 10.27 6.59 -3.69
C THR A 35 9.78 5.20 -3.31
N ALA A 36 8.83 4.66 -4.05
CA ALA A 36 8.35 3.29 -3.88
C ALA A 36 9.20 2.31 -4.69
N LEU A 37 9.73 1.27 -4.06
CA LEU A 37 10.36 0.15 -4.73
C LEU A 37 9.37 -1.02 -4.80
N LEU A 38 8.87 -1.24 -6.01
CA LEU A 38 7.90 -2.25 -6.39
C LEU A 38 8.58 -3.49 -6.96
N GLY A 39 7.85 -4.59 -6.98
CA GLY A 39 8.24 -5.79 -7.69
C GLY A 39 7.59 -7.06 -7.11
N PRO A 40 7.55 -8.16 -7.87
CA PRO A 40 7.02 -9.43 -7.40
C PRO A 40 7.67 -9.94 -6.10
N ALA A 41 7.00 -10.87 -5.43
CA ALA A 41 7.58 -11.54 -4.27
C ALA A 41 8.88 -12.27 -4.68
N GLY A 42 9.92 -12.18 -3.83
CA GLY A 42 11.18 -12.89 -4.07
C GLY A 42 12.15 -12.24 -5.07
N THR A 43 11.87 -11.04 -5.60
CA THR A 43 12.78 -10.36 -6.57
C THR A 43 14.01 -9.69 -5.96
N GLY A 44 14.18 -9.78 -4.63
CA GLY A 44 15.37 -9.24 -3.94
C GLY A 44 15.20 -7.85 -3.31
N LYS A 45 13.97 -7.32 -3.19
CA LYS A 45 13.70 -6.00 -2.56
C LYS A 45 14.26 -5.91 -1.12
N SER A 46 13.89 -6.84 -0.24
CA SER A 46 14.43 -6.89 1.13
C SER A 46 15.93 -7.19 1.14
N THR A 47 16.45 -7.95 0.17
CA THR A 47 17.90 -8.17 0.02
C THR A 47 18.63 -6.87 -0.30
N LEU A 48 18.07 -6.02 -1.15
CA LEU A 48 18.61 -4.70 -1.46
C LEU A 48 18.66 -3.84 -0.20
N LEU A 49 17.53 -3.70 0.51
CA LEU A 49 17.47 -2.87 1.72
C LEU A 49 18.45 -3.35 2.80
N ARG A 50 18.51 -4.67 3.04
CA ARG A 50 19.43 -5.26 4.02
C ARG A 50 20.90 -5.12 3.61
N THR A 51 21.19 -5.18 2.31
CA THR A 51 22.53 -4.93 1.79
C THR A 51 22.93 -3.48 2.05
N LEU A 52 22.08 -2.50 1.71
CA LEU A 52 22.35 -1.09 1.95
C LEU A 52 22.48 -0.73 3.44
N ALA A 53 21.71 -1.40 4.30
CA ALA A 53 21.79 -1.22 5.75
C ALA A 53 22.95 -1.99 6.42
N GLY A 54 23.79 -2.70 5.66
CA GLY A 54 24.91 -3.48 6.18
C GLY A 54 24.52 -4.78 6.92
N LEU A 55 23.23 -5.14 6.96
CA LEU A 55 22.71 -6.27 7.75
C LEU A 55 23.05 -7.66 7.18
N ASN A 56 23.62 -7.72 5.98
CA ASN A 56 24.07 -8.98 5.36
C ASN A 56 25.59 -9.20 5.49
N ALA A 57 26.35 -8.20 5.95
CA ALA A 57 27.81 -8.23 5.96
C ALA A 57 28.40 -9.35 6.84
N SER A 58 27.67 -9.81 7.86
CA SER A 58 28.09 -10.90 8.75
C SER A 58 27.88 -12.30 8.17
N ASN A 59 27.20 -12.44 7.02
CA ASN A 59 26.99 -13.75 6.41
C ASN A 59 28.23 -14.14 5.58
N PRO A 60 28.92 -15.25 5.90
CA PRO A 60 30.16 -15.64 5.22
C PRO A 60 29.97 -15.95 3.73
N ARG A 61 28.74 -16.32 3.32
CA ARG A 61 28.39 -16.61 1.92
C ARG A 61 27.90 -15.38 1.16
N PHE A 62 27.78 -14.23 1.82
CA PHE A 62 27.32 -13.01 1.18
C PHE A 62 28.47 -12.33 0.43
N ARG A 63 28.21 -11.93 -0.81
CA ARG A 63 29.10 -11.06 -1.58
C ARG A 63 28.28 -9.94 -2.19
N SER A 64 28.90 -8.78 -2.32
CA SER A 64 28.30 -7.59 -2.92
C SER A 64 29.33 -6.84 -3.75
N TRP A 65 28.89 -6.23 -4.85
CA TRP A 65 29.73 -5.47 -5.78
C TRP A 65 28.99 -4.21 -6.25
N GLY A 66 29.67 -3.37 -7.02
CA GLY A 66 29.14 -2.09 -7.51
C GLY A 66 29.58 -0.91 -6.65
N GLN A 67 29.07 0.27 -6.97
CA GLN A 67 29.37 1.53 -6.31
C GLN A 67 28.13 2.10 -5.65
N VAL A 68 28.30 2.61 -4.43
CA VAL A 68 27.25 3.27 -3.67
C VAL A 68 27.77 4.61 -3.19
N VAL A 69 27.05 5.68 -3.51
CA VAL A 69 27.26 7.02 -2.95
C VAL A 69 26.09 7.32 -2.03
N TYR A 70 26.37 7.67 -0.79
CA TYR A 70 25.37 7.98 0.24
C TYR A 70 25.71 9.30 0.92
N ALA A 71 24.74 10.22 1.00
CA ALA A 71 24.95 11.58 1.51
C ALA A 71 26.18 12.26 0.86
N ASP A 72 26.27 12.17 -0.47
CA ASP A 72 27.38 12.68 -1.30
C ASP A 72 28.78 12.10 -0.99
N GLN A 73 28.85 10.98 -0.25
CA GLN A 73 30.10 10.28 0.05
C GLN A 73 30.10 8.87 -0.55
N PRO A 74 31.17 8.47 -1.27
CA PRO A 74 31.31 7.10 -1.73
C PRO A 74 31.51 6.18 -0.53
N LEU A 75 30.66 5.16 -0.43
CA LEU A 75 30.78 4.15 0.59
C LEU A 75 31.72 3.03 0.13
N ARG A 76 32.45 2.43 1.08
CA ARG A 76 33.40 1.35 0.77
C ARG A 76 32.73 -0.01 0.92
N MET A 77 32.76 -0.80 -0.15
CA MET A 77 32.24 -2.16 -0.19
C MET A 77 33.38 -3.18 -0.08
N PRO A 78 33.22 -4.30 0.66
CA PRO A 78 32.11 -4.59 1.58
C PRO A 78 32.15 -3.63 2.79
N TRP A 79 30.98 -3.32 3.35
CA TRP A 79 30.84 -2.39 4.48
C TRP A 79 31.80 -2.79 5.61
N SER A 80 32.65 -1.86 6.06
CA SER A 80 33.58 -2.19 7.15
C SER A 80 32.81 -2.50 8.43
N ALA A 81 33.14 -3.62 9.07
CA ALA A 81 32.57 -4.00 10.37
C ALA A 81 32.92 -3.01 11.49
N ASP A 82 33.86 -2.09 11.24
CA ASP A 82 34.40 -1.12 12.19
C ASP A 82 33.40 0.00 12.56
N GLY A 83 32.21 0.04 11.94
CA GLY A 83 31.10 0.91 12.35
C GLY A 83 31.31 2.42 12.12
N VAL A 84 32.38 2.81 11.42
CA VAL A 84 32.77 4.22 11.22
C VAL A 84 31.96 4.91 10.12
N GLN A 85 31.36 4.16 9.19
CA GLN A 85 30.59 4.72 8.08
C GLN A 85 29.09 4.78 8.40
N ALA A 86 28.49 5.96 8.21
CA ALA A 86 27.04 6.11 8.30
C ALA A 86 26.37 5.37 7.14
N LEU A 87 25.41 4.49 7.46
CA LEU A 87 24.62 3.75 6.47
C LEU A 87 23.16 4.24 6.47
N PRO A 88 22.41 4.01 5.38
CA PRO A 88 20.96 4.15 5.38
C PRO A 88 20.30 3.36 6.52
N ARG A 89 19.30 3.96 7.18
CA ARG A 89 18.57 3.29 8.26
C ARG A 89 17.40 2.49 7.71
N LEU A 90 17.21 1.27 8.22
CA LEU A 90 16.17 0.35 7.77
C LEU A 90 15.17 0.07 8.89
N VAL A 91 13.89 0.35 8.62
CA VAL A 91 12.77 -0.17 9.38
C VAL A 91 12.37 -1.51 8.76
N GLN A 92 12.65 -2.60 9.47
CA GLN A 92 12.29 -3.94 9.01
C GLN A 92 10.80 -4.23 9.26
N GLN A 93 10.20 -5.08 8.41
CA GLN A 93 8.81 -5.53 8.51
C GLN A 93 8.41 -6.03 9.91
N HIS A 94 9.32 -6.69 10.64
CA HIS A 94 9.11 -7.19 12.01
C HIS A 94 10.05 -6.55 13.03
N ALA A 95 10.07 -5.22 13.12
CA ALA A 95 10.86 -4.52 14.13
C ALA A 95 10.37 -4.87 15.55
N ARG A 96 11.13 -5.72 16.26
CA ARG A 96 10.82 -6.06 17.66
C ARG A 96 11.30 -4.94 18.58
N LEU A 97 10.36 -4.19 19.14
CA LEU A 97 10.63 -3.16 20.16
C LEU A 97 10.71 -3.85 21.53
N MET A 98 11.90 -4.33 21.90
CA MET A 98 12.11 -5.06 23.14
C MET A 98 12.21 -4.11 24.35
N ARG A 99 11.28 -4.28 25.31
CA ARG A 99 11.35 -3.90 26.74
C ARG A 99 11.41 -2.41 27.13
N ALA A 100 11.33 -1.46 26.19
CA ALA A 100 11.24 -0.05 26.53
C ALA A 100 9.79 0.44 26.66
N ASN A 101 9.58 1.45 27.53
CA ASN A 101 8.40 2.30 27.43
C ASN A 101 8.41 3.02 26.07
N THR A 102 7.23 3.44 25.62
CA THR A 102 7.04 3.99 24.27
C THR A 102 7.85 5.27 24.06
N LEU A 103 7.98 6.11 25.08
CA LEU A 103 8.78 7.33 25.03
C LEU A 103 10.26 7.04 24.76
N ASP A 104 10.88 6.16 25.54
CA ASP A 104 12.28 5.78 25.41
C ASP A 104 12.53 5.07 24.08
N ALA A 105 11.60 4.22 23.62
CA ALA A 105 11.68 3.60 22.31
C ALA A 105 11.71 4.64 21.19
N LEU A 106 10.85 5.66 21.25
CA LEU A 106 10.78 6.72 20.25
C LEU A 106 12.06 7.58 20.18
N ILE A 107 12.66 7.90 21.33
CA ILE A 107 13.81 8.83 21.40
C ILE A 107 15.18 8.13 21.44
N GLU A 108 15.21 6.79 21.42
CA GLU A 108 16.42 5.96 21.52
C GLU A 108 17.55 6.47 20.59
N ASN A 109 17.25 6.62 19.30
CA ASN A 109 18.22 7.09 18.31
C ASN A 109 18.33 8.62 18.29
N ALA A 110 17.24 9.35 18.58
CA ALA A 110 17.25 10.81 18.56
C ALA A 110 18.20 11.41 19.61
N ARG A 111 18.35 10.75 20.76
CA ARG A 111 19.32 11.12 21.83
C ARG A 111 20.78 11.12 21.38
N GLN A 112 21.12 10.39 20.31
CA GLN A 112 22.48 10.35 19.78
C GLN A 112 22.82 11.60 18.96
N CYS A 113 21.81 12.27 18.41
CA CYS A 113 21.98 13.44 17.55
C CYS A 113 21.55 14.75 18.22
N GLU A 114 20.80 14.68 19.31
CA GLU A 114 20.24 15.84 19.98
C GLU A 114 20.19 15.63 21.50
N SER A 115 20.57 16.67 22.24
CA SER A 115 20.52 16.66 23.71
C SER A 115 19.36 17.53 24.20
N ARG A 116 18.51 16.96 25.06
CA ARG A 116 17.39 17.65 25.72
C ARG A 116 17.22 17.14 27.15
N ALA A 117 16.67 17.98 28.02
CA ALA A 117 16.28 17.55 29.36
C ALA A 117 15.12 16.53 29.31
N PRO A 118 14.97 15.63 30.30
CA PRO A 118 13.94 14.58 30.29
C PRO A 118 12.50 15.09 30.08
N LEU A 119 12.11 16.19 30.73
CA LEU A 119 10.78 16.79 30.57
C LEU A 119 10.58 17.41 29.17
N GLN A 120 11.64 17.94 28.57
CA GLN A 120 11.60 18.52 27.23
C GLN A 120 11.41 17.44 26.16
N TRP A 121 11.95 16.23 26.37
CA TRP A 121 11.70 15.09 25.48
C TRP A 121 10.21 14.74 25.43
N ARG A 122 9.56 14.63 26.58
CA ARG A 122 8.13 14.30 26.63
C ARG A 122 7.28 15.34 25.90
N HIS A 123 7.54 16.63 26.14
CA HIS A 123 6.82 17.71 25.48
C HIS A 123 7.00 17.65 23.96
N TRP A 124 8.25 17.55 23.50
CA TRP A 124 8.56 17.46 22.08
C TRP A 124 7.97 16.23 21.41
N VAL A 125 8.07 15.05 22.02
CA VAL A 125 7.46 13.83 21.47
C VAL A 125 5.95 13.99 21.35
N THR A 126 5.29 14.62 22.33
CA THR A 126 3.85 14.90 22.27
C THR A 126 3.50 15.80 21.10
N GLU A 127 4.24 16.90 20.89
CA GLU A 127 4.05 17.80 19.76
C GLU A 127 4.28 17.11 18.41
N GLN A 128 5.35 16.31 18.29
CA GLN A 128 5.63 15.57 17.06
C GLN A 128 4.54 14.55 16.76
N LEU A 129 4.10 13.77 17.75
CA LEU A 129 3.03 12.80 17.58
C LEU A 129 1.72 13.46 17.16
N GLN A 130 1.38 14.63 17.71
CA GLN A 130 0.23 15.42 17.27
C GLN A 130 0.37 15.88 15.80
N HIS A 131 1.56 16.35 15.41
CA HIS A 131 1.83 16.76 14.03
C HIS A 131 1.62 15.61 13.03
N TYR A 132 2.10 14.41 13.37
CA TYR A 132 1.92 13.20 12.56
C TYR A 132 0.50 12.58 12.65
N GLY A 133 -0.46 13.21 13.34
CA GLY A 133 -1.81 12.68 13.49
C GLY A 133 -1.95 11.49 14.44
N LEU A 134 -0.95 11.26 15.30
CA LEU A 134 -0.85 10.15 16.25
C LEU A 134 -1.09 10.60 17.69
N ALA A 135 -2.08 11.47 17.92
CA ALA A 135 -2.36 12.04 19.24
C ALA A 135 -2.68 10.98 20.31
N GLU A 136 -3.29 9.86 19.92
CA GLU A 136 -3.57 8.72 20.82
C GLU A 136 -2.29 8.09 21.37
N LEU A 137 -1.23 8.03 20.54
CA LEU A 137 0.06 7.48 20.94
C LEU A 137 0.73 8.34 22.04
N ALA A 138 0.46 9.66 22.04
CA ALA A 138 0.96 10.57 23.06
C ALA A 138 0.34 10.31 24.45
N GLN A 139 -0.84 9.68 24.52
CA GLN A 139 -1.50 9.34 25.79
C GLN A 139 -0.93 8.07 26.44
N VAL A 140 -0.16 7.28 25.70
CA VAL A 140 0.36 5.97 26.13
C VAL A 140 1.88 5.90 26.16
N LEU A 141 2.56 7.05 26.20
CA LEU A 141 4.03 7.16 26.21
C LEU A 141 4.72 6.36 27.32
N ASP A 142 4.06 6.21 28.48
CA ASP A 142 4.59 5.48 29.63
C ASP A 142 4.33 3.97 29.55
N LYS A 143 3.52 3.51 28.59
CA LYS A 143 3.19 2.09 28.43
C LYS A 143 4.31 1.36 27.70
N PRO A 144 4.55 0.07 28.01
CA PRO A 144 5.41 -0.80 27.22
C PRO A 144 4.96 -0.85 25.75
N THR A 145 5.91 -0.69 24.84
CA THR A 145 5.65 -0.60 23.40
C THR A 145 4.94 -1.85 22.83
N MET A 146 5.17 -3.03 23.44
CA MET A 146 4.52 -4.28 23.02
C MET A 146 3.01 -4.34 23.30
N LEU A 147 2.48 -3.43 24.15
CA LEU A 147 1.04 -3.34 24.45
C LEU A 147 0.28 -2.42 23.49
N LEU A 148 0.99 -1.75 22.58
CA LEU A 148 0.38 -0.88 21.57
C LEU A 148 -0.27 -1.71 20.46
N SER A 149 -1.18 -1.10 19.70
CA SER A 149 -1.73 -1.74 18.49
C SER A 149 -0.65 -1.92 17.42
N ALA A 150 -0.89 -2.81 16.45
CA ALA A 150 0.09 -3.09 15.38
C ALA A 150 0.49 -1.83 14.60
N VAL A 151 -0.47 -0.95 14.28
CA VAL A 151 -0.21 0.32 13.59
C VAL A 151 0.64 1.27 14.44
N GLN A 152 0.38 1.34 15.75
CA GLN A 152 1.13 2.18 16.69
C GLN A 152 2.57 1.66 16.87
N GLN A 153 2.76 0.34 16.99
CA GLN A 153 4.11 -0.26 17.07
C GLN A 153 4.95 0.08 15.83
N ARG A 154 4.34 0.05 14.64
CA ARG A 154 5.00 0.40 13.39
C ARG A 154 5.28 1.88 13.28
N ALA A 155 4.34 2.73 13.67
CA ALA A 155 4.57 4.17 13.72
C ALA A 155 5.75 4.49 14.65
N VAL A 156 5.84 3.87 15.82
CA VAL A 156 6.99 4.01 16.73
C VAL A 156 8.29 3.56 16.06
N ALA A 157 8.31 2.39 15.41
CA ALA A 157 9.50 1.88 14.73
C ALA A 157 9.97 2.83 13.60
N ILE A 158 9.04 3.36 12.82
CA ILE A 158 9.34 4.31 11.74
C ILE A 158 9.85 5.63 12.29
N LEU A 159 9.12 6.23 13.24
CA LEU A 159 9.48 7.52 13.83
C LEU A 159 10.82 7.46 14.58
N ARG A 160 11.10 6.35 15.27
CA ARG A 160 12.39 6.14 15.95
C ARG A 160 13.57 6.21 14.98
N GLU A 161 13.48 5.55 13.82
CA GLU A 161 14.55 5.62 12.81
C GLU A 161 14.56 6.96 12.08
N ALA A 162 13.37 7.53 11.82
CA ALA A 162 13.26 8.83 11.19
C ALA A 162 13.89 9.93 12.06
N TRP A 163 13.61 9.99 13.36
CA TRP A 163 14.09 11.05 14.24
C TRP A 163 15.61 11.04 14.47
N ALA A 164 16.29 9.96 14.09
CA ALA A 164 17.75 9.90 13.98
C ALA A 164 18.33 10.74 12.81
N ARG A 165 17.47 11.35 11.99
CA ARG A 165 17.81 12.21 10.84
C ARG A 165 18.73 11.54 9.81
N PRO A 166 18.43 10.31 9.34
CA PRO A 166 19.22 9.69 8.29
C PRO A 166 19.07 10.44 6.95
N ALA A 167 20.07 10.38 6.08
CA ALA A 167 19.96 10.94 4.73
C ALA A 167 18.99 10.15 3.85
N VAL A 168 18.87 8.82 4.10
CA VAL A 168 17.83 7.94 3.53
C VAL A 168 17.21 7.08 4.63
N LEU A 169 15.89 7.14 4.74
CA LEU A 169 15.09 6.21 5.54
C LEU A 169 14.51 5.12 4.63
N MET A 170 14.88 3.86 4.88
CA MET A 170 14.35 2.72 4.15
C MET A 170 13.29 2.01 5.01
N ILE A 171 12.17 1.64 4.40
CA ILE A 171 11.04 1.00 5.10
C ILE A 171 10.60 -0.21 4.31
N ASP A 172 10.67 -1.40 4.92
CA ASP A 172 10.30 -2.67 4.29
C ASP A 172 8.86 -3.05 4.63
N GLU A 173 7.95 -2.97 3.65
CA GLU A 173 6.54 -3.37 3.75
C GLU A 173 5.82 -2.74 4.96
N PRO A 174 5.74 -1.40 5.07
CA PRO A 174 5.21 -0.72 6.26
C PRO A 174 3.79 -1.14 6.62
N THR A 175 3.00 -1.52 5.62
CA THR A 175 1.58 -1.81 5.73
C THR A 175 1.25 -3.31 5.63
N ALA A 176 2.26 -4.20 5.66
CA ALA A 176 2.01 -5.66 5.67
C ALA A 176 1.05 -6.04 6.80
N GLU A 177 0.06 -6.92 6.63
CA GLU A 177 -0.84 -7.31 7.76
C GLU A 177 -1.67 -6.17 8.39
N LEU A 178 -1.62 -4.94 7.87
CA LEU A 178 -2.54 -3.86 8.25
C LEU A 178 -3.65 -3.76 7.21
N GLU A 179 -4.89 -3.58 7.65
CA GLU A 179 -6.06 -3.53 6.77
C GLU A 179 -6.73 -2.15 6.80
N GLY A 180 -7.27 -1.74 5.64
CA GLY A 180 -8.08 -0.54 5.50
C GLY A 180 -7.39 0.73 6.01
N TYR A 181 -8.07 1.44 6.93
CA TYR A 181 -7.65 2.76 7.42
C TYR A 181 -6.26 2.76 8.09
N GLU A 182 -5.89 1.70 8.81
CA GLU A 182 -4.63 1.66 9.57
C GLU A 182 -3.40 1.75 8.64
N ALA A 183 -3.47 1.10 7.47
CA ALA A 183 -2.41 1.17 6.48
C ALA A 183 -2.23 2.61 5.98
N PHE A 184 -3.32 3.30 5.64
CA PHE A 184 -3.27 4.67 5.11
C PHE A 184 -2.85 5.72 6.14
N LEU A 185 -3.19 5.54 7.42
CA LEU A 185 -2.66 6.37 8.50
C LEU A 185 -1.12 6.34 8.50
N LEU A 186 -0.54 5.13 8.39
CA LEU A 186 0.91 4.97 8.37
C LEU A 186 1.54 5.53 7.09
N LEU A 187 0.87 5.39 5.95
CA LEU A 187 1.32 5.96 4.67
C LEU A 187 1.33 7.50 4.70
N ASP A 188 0.37 8.13 5.38
CA ASP A 188 0.35 9.59 5.57
C ASP A 188 1.54 10.04 6.43
N VAL A 189 1.84 9.33 7.52
CA VAL A 189 3.05 9.57 8.32
C VAL A 189 4.32 9.45 7.47
N ILE A 190 4.44 8.42 6.64
CA ILE A 190 5.58 8.23 5.74
C ILE A 190 5.68 9.37 4.72
N LYS A 191 4.55 9.80 4.15
CA LYS A 191 4.49 10.93 3.22
C LYS A 191 4.93 12.24 3.88
N GLN A 192 4.50 12.50 5.11
CA GLN A 192 4.93 13.67 5.89
C GLN A 192 6.44 13.64 6.16
N ILE A 193 7.01 12.48 6.55
CA ILE A 193 8.46 12.33 6.71
C ILE A 193 9.19 12.63 5.38
N GLY A 194 8.60 12.16 4.27
CA GLY A 194 9.10 12.39 2.91
C GLY A 194 9.17 13.86 2.48
N GLN A 195 8.37 14.76 3.06
CA GLN A 195 8.40 16.19 2.73
C GLN A 195 9.74 16.86 3.03
N HIS A 196 10.51 16.28 3.94
CA HIS A 196 11.78 16.85 4.40
C HIS A 196 12.97 15.91 4.21
N ARG A 197 12.75 14.66 3.80
CA ARG A 197 13.77 13.61 3.77
C ARG A 197 13.52 12.59 2.68
N CYS A 198 14.59 11.94 2.26
CA CYS A 198 14.52 10.84 1.31
C CYS A 198 13.98 9.59 2.01
N VAL A 199 12.89 9.03 1.49
CA VAL A 199 12.32 7.77 1.95
C VAL A 199 12.27 6.77 0.80
N LEU A 200 12.84 5.58 1.01
CA LEU A 200 12.69 4.44 0.12
C LEU A 200 11.74 3.43 0.76
N MET A 201 10.52 3.35 0.23
CA MET A 201 9.48 2.45 0.74
C MET A 201 9.37 1.22 -0.17
N VAL A 202 9.62 0.03 0.36
CA VAL A 202 9.33 -1.22 -0.34
C VAL A 202 7.90 -1.63 -0.09
N THR A 203 7.16 -1.91 -1.16
CA THR A 203 5.81 -2.45 -1.10
C THR A 203 5.51 -3.25 -2.36
N HIS A 204 4.69 -4.29 -2.24
CA HIS A 204 4.10 -4.98 -3.40
C HIS A 204 2.68 -4.48 -3.72
N GLN A 205 2.11 -3.63 -2.86
CA GLN A 205 0.76 -3.11 -3.01
C GLN A 205 0.77 -1.78 -3.77
N GLN A 206 0.27 -1.77 -5.00
CA GLN A 206 0.28 -0.58 -5.87
C GLN A 206 -0.49 0.59 -5.26
N GLN A 207 -1.65 0.34 -4.65
CA GLN A 207 -2.46 1.39 -4.00
C GLN A 207 -1.69 2.11 -2.89
N HIS A 208 -0.91 1.37 -2.10
CA HIS A 208 -0.08 1.94 -1.04
C HIS A 208 1.07 2.77 -1.59
N ALA A 209 1.69 2.31 -2.69
CA ALA A 209 2.71 3.10 -3.38
C ALA A 209 2.12 4.40 -3.96
N GLN A 210 0.95 4.35 -4.60
CA GLN A 210 0.28 5.54 -5.14
C GLN A 210 -0.09 6.55 -4.05
N ALA A 211 -0.48 6.08 -2.86
CA ALA A 211 -0.89 6.97 -1.76
C ALA A 211 0.27 7.78 -1.14
N ALA A 212 1.47 7.21 -1.10
CA ALA A 212 2.62 7.82 -0.41
C ALA A 212 3.76 8.31 -1.32
N ALA A 213 3.99 7.64 -2.46
CA ALA A 213 5.20 7.84 -3.27
C ALA A 213 5.01 8.85 -4.41
N GLN A 214 6.07 9.61 -4.70
CA GLN A 214 6.18 10.51 -5.85
C GLN A 214 6.90 9.84 -7.02
N GLN A 215 7.78 8.88 -6.73
CA GLN A 215 8.56 8.13 -7.70
C GLN A 215 8.36 6.63 -7.48
N MET A 216 8.43 5.85 -8.55
CA MET A 216 8.30 4.40 -8.54
C MET A 216 9.49 3.75 -9.25
N LEU A 217 10.02 2.71 -8.62
CA LEU A 217 11.07 1.84 -9.15
C LEU A 217 10.52 0.42 -9.23
N LEU A 218 10.71 -0.27 -10.35
CA LEU A 218 10.34 -1.68 -10.49
C LEU A 218 11.59 -2.56 -10.48
N LEU A 219 11.74 -3.39 -9.44
CA LEU A 219 12.79 -4.40 -9.34
C LEU A 219 12.26 -5.78 -9.77
N ALA A 220 12.80 -6.30 -10.87
CA ALA A 220 12.53 -7.66 -11.34
C ALA A 220 13.77 -8.25 -12.02
N GLY A 221 13.97 -9.56 -11.90
CA GLY A 221 15.16 -10.23 -12.43
C GLY A 221 16.49 -9.67 -11.89
N GLY A 222 16.50 -9.20 -10.64
CA GLY A 222 17.69 -8.64 -9.99
C GLY A 222 18.21 -7.31 -10.58
N ARG A 223 17.38 -6.60 -11.35
CA ARG A 223 17.70 -5.30 -12.00
C ARG A 223 16.50 -4.35 -11.90
N ILE A 224 16.76 -3.04 -12.00
CA ILE A 224 15.68 -2.05 -12.17
C ILE A 224 15.18 -2.12 -13.60
N GLN A 225 13.91 -2.45 -13.78
CA GLN A 225 13.26 -2.53 -15.09
C GLN A 225 12.73 -1.16 -15.54
N GLU A 226 12.31 -0.35 -14.58
CA GLU A 226 11.72 0.96 -14.84
C GLU A 226 11.83 1.86 -13.60
N ALA A 227 12.09 3.13 -13.85
CA ALA A 227 12.16 4.19 -12.86
C ALA A 227 11.46 5.42 -13.43
N ALA A 228 10.36 5.85 -12.80
CA ALA A 228 9.57 6.96 -13.30
C ALA A 228 8.78 7.65 -12.18
N ALA A 229 8.23 8.83 -12.48
CA ALA A 229 7.24 9.46 -11.63
C ALA A 229 6.01 8.55 -11.45
N MET A 230 5.38 8.60 -10.28
CA MET A 230 4.26 7.72 -9.92
C MET A 230 3.15 7.71 -10.98
N GLU A 231 2.69 8.89 -11.41
CA GLU A 231 1.62 9.02 -12.40
C GLU A 231 2.01 8.40 -13.75
N GLN A 232 3.24 8.67 -14.20
CA GLN A 232 3.76 8.12 -15.44
C GLN A 232 3.90 6.59 -15.38
N PHE A 233 4.42 6.05 -14.27
CA PHE A 233 4.57 4.60 -14.10
C PHE A 233 3.22 3.87 -14.14
N ILE A 234 2.18 4.45 -13.52
CA ILE A 234 0.85 3.82 -13.46
C ILE A 234 0.07 4.01 -14.76
N GLN A 235 0.07 5.20 -15.36
CA GLN A 235 -0.74 5.49 -16.54
C GLN A 235 -0.05 5.05 -17.84
N HIS A 236 1.27 5.20 -17.91
CA HIS A 236 2.06 5.01 -19.13
C HIS A 236 3.39 4.28 -18.84
N PRO A 237 3.36 3.03 -18.31
CA PRO A 237 4.56 2.26 -18.08
C PRO A 237 5.30 1.99 -19.40
N LEU A 238 6.59 2.32 -19.42
CA LEU A 238 7.43 2.25 -20.62
C LEU A 238 8.00 0.84 -20.85
N SER A 239 8.28 0.10 -19.77
CA SER A 239 8.85 -1.24 -19.87
C SER A 239 7.77 -2.30 -20.01
N ALA A 240 8.07 -3.39 -20.71
CA ALA A 240 7.16 -4.54 -20.81
C ALA A 240 6.84 -5.13 -19.41
N ALA A 241 7.85 -5.18 -18.53
CA ALA A 241 7.69 -5.61 -17.15
C ALA A 241 6.79 -4.65 -16.34
N GLY A 242 6.93 -3.34 -16.53
CA GLY A 242 6.07 -2.31 -15.95
C GLY A 242 4.63 -2.44 -16.40
N GLN A 243 4.40 -2.60 -17.70
CA GLN A 243 3.06 -2.81 -18.27
C GLN A 243 2.38 -4.06 -17.72
N GLN A 244 3.12 -5.16 -17.56
CA GLN A 244 2.59 -6.36 -16.92
C GLN A 244 2.33 -6.14 -15.43
N PHE A 245 3.28 -5.53 -14.72
CA PHE A 245 3.18 -5.29 -13.29
C PHE A 245 1.97 -4.42 -12.93
N VAL A 246 1.74 -3.31 -13.65
CA VAL A 246 0.58 -2.44 -13.44
C VAL A 246 -0.73 -3.21 -13.64
N ARG A 247 -0.82 -4.04 -14.69
CA ARG A 247 -2.04 -4.82 -15.01
C ARG A 247 -2.33 -5.94 -14.01
N SER A 248 -1.31 -6.71 -13.60
CA SER A 248 -1.51 -7.94 -12.83
C SER A 248 -0.92 -7.94 -11.41
N GLY A 249 -0.23 -6.89 -10.99
CA GLY A 249 0.50 -6.84 -9.72
C GLY A 249 1.75 -7.73 -9.66
N SER A 250 2.11 -8.35 -10.78
CA SER A 250 3.27 -9.24 -10.95
C SER A 250 3.82 -9.11 -12.37
N CYS A 251 5.08 -9.48 -12.56
CA CYS A 251 5.74 -9.53 -13.87
C CYS A 251 6.63 -10.77 -13.97
N ALA A 252 6.65 -11.40 -15.14
CA ALA A 252 7.43 -12.59 -15.42
C ALA A 252 8.81 -12.20 -15.94
N VAL A 253 9.71 -11.83 -15.04
CA VAL A 253 11.12 -11.57 -15.37
C VAL A 253 11.99 -12.64 -14.71
N PRO A 254 12.75 -13.43 -15.48
CA PRO A 254 13.58 -14.49 -14.93
C PRO A 254 14.67 -13.95 -14.01
N MET A 255 15.02 -14.73 -12.98
CA MET A 255 16.06 -14.34 -12.04
C MET A 255 17.45 -14.41 -12.68
N PRO A 256 18.43 -13.62 -12.18
CA PRO A 256 19.78 -13.66 -12.70
C PRO A 256 20.37 -15.07 -12.65
N GLY A 257 20.90 -15.55 -13.78
CA GLY A 257 21.50 -16.88 -13.88
C GLY A 257 20.50 -18.03 -14.08
N THR A 258 19.21 -17.76 -14.33
CA THR A 258 18.26 -18.80 -14.75
C THR A 258 18.72 -19.40 -16.09
N PRO A 259 18.95 -20.72 -16.18
CA PRO A 259 19.40 -21.35 -17.42
C PRO A 259 18.30 -21.29 -18.49
N VAL A 260 18.70 -21.11 -19.75
CA VAL A 260 17.77 -20.93 -20.88
C VAL A 260 16.84 -22.13 -21.05
N GLN A 261 17.30 -23.32 -20.66
CA GLN A 261 16.50 -24.55 -20.71
C GLN A 261 15.33 -24.58 -19.71
N GLU A 262 15.31 -23.72 -18.70
CA GLU A 262 14.25 -23.63 -17.67
C GLU A 262 13.23 -22.50 -17.96
N LEU A 263 13.40 -21.77 -19.07
CA LEU A 263 12.49 -20.70 -19.47
C LEU A 263 11.35 -21.24 -20.32
N ALA A 264 10.15 -20.68 -20.17
CA ALA A 264 9.07 -20.93 -21.11
C ALA A 264 9.40 -20.31 -22.47
N ASP A 265 8.86 -20.89 -23.55
CA ASP A 265 9.19 -20.54 -24.95
C ASP A 265 8.97 -19.06 -25.30
N ASP A 266 8.12 -18.36 -24.53
CA ASP A 266 7.74 -16.96 -24.71
C ASP A 266 8.51 -15.97 -23.81
N VAL A 267 9.41 -16.45 -22.95
CA VAL A 267 10.16 -15.61 -21.99
C VAL A 267 11.56 -15.30 -22.50
N LEU A 268 11.87 -14.01 -22.65
CA LEU A 268 13.21 -13.57 -23.03
C LEU A 268 14.24 -13.98 -21.97
N PRO A 269 15.41 -14.51 -22.37
CA PRO A 269 16.46 -14.91 -21.44
C PRO A 269 17.00 -13.70 -20.66
N PRO A 270 17.35 -13.88 -19.38
CA PRO A 270 17.91 -12.79 -18.59
C PRO A 270 19.23 -12.32 -19.22
N PRO A 271 19.55 -11.01 -19.16
CA PRO A 271 20.83 -10.50 -19.61
C PRO A 271 21.97 -11.21 -18.87
N PRO A 272 23.16 -11.35 -19.50
CA PRO A 272 24.29 -12.03 -18.89
C PRO A 272 24.68 -11.35 -17.57
N LEU A 273 25.19 -12.16 -16.64
CA LEU A 273 25.70 -11.68 -15.37
C LEU A 273 26.93 -10.78 -15.58
N PRO A 274 27.05 -9.65 -14.84
CA PRO A 274 28.24 -8.82 -14.93
C PRO A 274 29.47 -9.57 -14.44
N ALA A 275 30.66 -9.21 -14.94
CA ALA A 275 31.92 -9.87 -14.57
C ALA A 275 32.16 -9.88 -13.05
N ALA A 276 31.75 -8.82 -12.35
CA ALA A 276 31.81 -8.75 -10.89
C ALA A 276 30.93 -9.80 -10.20
N ALA A 277 29.75 -10.11 -10.75
CA ALA A 277 28.89 -11.17 -10.24
C ALA A 277 29.51 -12.56 -10.47
N LEU A 278 30.08 -12.79 -11.66
CA LEU A 278 30.77 -14.04 -11.98
C LEU A 278 31.97 -14.28 -11.06
N ALA A 279 32.78 -13.25 -10.81
CA ALA A 279 33.89 -13.32 -9.85
C ALA A 279 33.39 -13.61 -8.43
N ALA A 280 32.29 -13.00 -8.01
CA ALA A 280 31.71 -13.19 -6.68
C ALA A 280 31.16 -14.62 -6.46
N ILE A 281 30.61 -15.27 -7.49
CA ILE A 281 30.10 -16.65 -7.39
C ILE A 281 31.17 -17.71 -7.64
N ALA A 282 32.26 -17.37 -8.33
CA ALA A 282 33.35 -18.30 -8.64
C ALA A 282 34.02 -18.85 -7.38
N GLU A 283 34.11 -18.06 -6.31
CA GLU A 283 34.60 -18.51 -5.00
C GLU A 283 33.77 -19.66 -4.40
N PHE A 284 32.50 -19.78 -4.80
CA PHE A 284 31.56 -20.78 -4.31
C PHE A 284 31.21 -21.85 -5.34
N SER A 285 31.76 -21.75 -6.54
CA SER A 285 31.59 -22.74 -7.60
C SER A 285 32.81 -23.64 -7.55
N GLU A 286 32.64 -24.89 -7.09
CA GLU A 286 33.72 -25.88 -7.17
C GLU A 286 34.19 -26.00 -8.62
N PRO A 287 35.51 -26.07 -8.89
CA PRO A 287 35.99 -26.34 -10.24
C PRO A 287 35.56 -27.76 -10.61
N CYS A 288 34.54 -27.89 -11.45
CA CYS A 288 34.26 -29.15 -12.12
C CYS A 288 35.49 -29.48 -12.99
N PRO A 289 36.22 -30.58 -12.76
CA PRO A 289 37.34 -30.91 -13.61
C PRO A 289 36.78 -31.22 -15.00
N SER A 290 37.20 -30.40 -15.97
CA SER A 290 37.03 -30.69 -17.38
C SER A 290 37.64 -32.05 -17.71
N SER A 291 36.86 -32.93 -18.32
CA SER A 291 37.41 -33.84 -19.33
C SER A 291 36.40 -34.04 -20.47
N PRO A 292 36.88 -34.02 -21.72
CA PRO A 292 36.06 -34.08 -22.91
C PRO A 292 35.74 -35.54 -23.22
N VAL A 293 34.48 -35.85 -23.50
CA VAL A 293 34.15 -37.05 -24.27
C VAL A 293 33.09 -36.66 -25.29
N ALA A 294 33.55 -36.52 -26.54
CA ALA A 294 32.70 -36.55 -27.71
C ALA A 294 32.06 -37.93 -27.80
N VAL A 295 30.74 -38.01 -27.92
CA VAL A 295 30.07 -39.17 -28.52
C VAL A 295 28.91 -38.68 -29.39
N GLU A 296 28.96 -39.19 -30.60
CA GLU A 296 28.13 -39.01 -31.78
C GLU A 296 26.62 -39.27 -31.57
N ASP A 297 25.80 -38.49 -32.30
CA ASP A 297 24.42 -38.82 -32.66
C ASP A 297 24.36 -40.09 -33.53
N PRO A 298 23.28 -40.88 -33.40
CA PRO A 298 22.54 -41.18 -34.62
C PRO A 298 20.99 -41.16 -34.50
N GLU A 299 20.40 -40.62 -35.56
CA GLU A 299 19.02 -40.53 -36.03
C GLU A 299 18.01 -41.66 -35.68
N ARG A 300 16.74 -41.26 -35.44
CA ARG A 300 15.45 -41.64 -36.13
C ARG A 300 14.21 -41.58 -35.20
N PRO A 301 12.95 -41.55 -35.71
CA PRO A 301 12.23 -40.48 -36.39
C PRO A 301 10.90 -40.11 -35.67
N ALA A 302 10.23 -39.03 -36.09
CA ALA A 302 8.89 -38.63 -35.63
C ALA A 302 7.76 -39.38 -36.37
N PRO A 303 6.51 -39.36 -35.85
CA PRO A 303 5.32 -39.45 -36.69
C PRO A 303 4.59 -38.10 -36.79
N GLU A 304 4.15 -37.81 -38.02
CA GLU A 304 3.36 -36.68 -38.49
C GLU A 304 1.94 -36.63 -37.87
N PHE A 305 1.27 -35.47 -37.93
CA PHE A 305 0.07 -35.30 -38.77
C PHE A 305 -0.40 -33.82 -38.85
N VAL A 306 -0.24 -33.27 -40.06
CA VAL A 306 -1.19 -32.46 -40.88
C VAL A 306 -1.69 -31.08 -40.42
N ALA A 307 -1.59 -30.16 -41.37
CA ALA A 307 -1.72 -28.71 -41.27
C ALA A 307 -3.04 -28.13 -41.81
N ALA A 308 -3.33 -26.90 -41.32
CA ALA A 308 -3.87 -25.71 -42.03
C ALA A 308 -5.36 -25.74 -42.50
N PRO A 309 -6.03 -24.58 -42.73
CA PRO A 309 -5.44 -23.26 -43.04
C PRO A 309 -6.11 -21.99 -42.44
N GLU A 310 -5.28 -20.94 -42.40
CA GLU A 310 -5.58 -19.50 -42.44
C GLU A 310 -6.34 -19.11 -43.73
N PRO A 311 -7.12 -18.00 -43.81
CA PRO A 311 -6.51 -16.65 -43.80
C PRO A 311 -7.38 -15.46 -43.33
N GLY A 312 -6.71 -14.35 -43.00
CA GLY A 312 -6.96 -13.11 -43.74
C GLY A 312 -7.40 -11.84 -42.98
N ALA A 313 -6.50 -10.85 -43.02
CA ALA A 313 -6.74 -9.43 -43.28
C ALA A 313 -7.33 -8.51 -42.17
N SER A 314 -6.40 -7.91 -41.43
CA SER A 314 -6.15 -6.44 -41.30
C SER A 314 -7.29 -5.42 -41.46
N GLY A 315 -7.40 -4.51 -40.48
CA GLY A 315 -7.59 -3.07 -40.73
C GLY A 315 -8.56 -2.34 -39.78
N PRO A 316 -8.36 -1.02 -39.53
CA PRO A 316 -8.01 -0.56 -38.18
C PRO A 316 -8.99 0.45 -37.55
N ALA A 317 -8.80 0.63 -36.23
CA ALA A 317 -9.40 1.67 -35.39
C ALA A 317 -8.69 3.02 -35.57
N ALA A 318 -9.47 4.10 -35.58
CA ALA A 318 -9.00 5.48 -35.46
C ALA A 318 -9.45 6.05 -34.11
N ALA A 319 -8.51 6.53 -33.31
CA ALA A 319 -8.80 7.33 -32.11
C ALA A 319 -8.02 8.64 -32.20
N LEU A 320 -8.78 9.74 -32.20
CA LEU A 320 -8.34 11.12 -32.14
C LEU A 320 -7.97 11.50 -30.70
N VAL A 321 -6.84 12.18 -30.57
CA VAL A 321 -6.37 12.89 -29.37
C VAL A 321 -7.01 14.28 -29.36
N LEU A 322 -7.53 14.70 -28.21
CA LEU A 322 -7.75 16.11 -27.88
C LEU A 322 -7.23 16.39 -26.47
N SER A 323 -6.25 17.29 -26.43
CA SER A 323 -5.63 17.96 -25.29
C SER A 323 -6.60 18.87 -24.54
N ALA A 324 -6.43 19.03 -23.22
CA ALA A 324 -6.50 20.34 -22.55
C ALA A 324 -6.03 20.29 -21.10
N SER A 325 -5.28 21.32 -20.75
CA SER A 325 -4.68 21.71 -19.48
C SER A 325 -5.70 22.27 -18.47
N GLY A 326 -5.40 22.23 -17.17
CA GLY A 326 -6.15 23.00 -16.16
C GLY A 326 -5.52 22.99 -14.76
N GLU A 327 -5.05 24.14 -14.30
CA GLU A 327 -4.57 24.44 -12.93
C GLU A 327 -5.73 24.50 -11.93
N ILE A 328 -5.53 24.08 -10.66
CA ILE A 328 -6.50 24.37 -9.56
C ILE A 328 -5.80 24.78 -8.25
N SER A 329 -6.32 25.89 -7.71
CA SER A 329 -5.97 26.68 -6.53
C SER A 329 -6.26 26.01 -5.17
N GLY A 330 -5.49 26.37 -4.13
CA GLY A 330 -5.59 25.85 -2.76
C GLY A 330 -6.61 26.53 -1.83
N TYR A 331 -7.06 25.79 -0.81
CA TYR A 331 -7.87 26.25 0.32
C TYR A 331 -7.23 25.83 1.66
N ARG A 332 -7.30 26.68 2.70
CA ARG A 332 -6.82 26.44 4.07
C ARG A 332 -8.00 26.34 5.06
N TYR A 333 -8.02 25.32 5.91
CA TYR A 333 -9.05 25.03 6.92
C TYR A 333 -8.74 25.63 8.31
N GLN A 334 -9.77 26.04 9.07
CA GLN A 334 -9.70 26.44 10.50
C GLN A 334 -10.75 25.66 11.32
N ALA A 335 -10.33 25.00 12.40
CA ALA A 335 -11.22 24.23 13.27
C ALA A 335 -11.99 25.12 14.27
N ARG A 336 -13.26 24.79 14.52
CA ARG A 336 -14.12 25.39 15.57
C ARG A 336 -14.66 24.33 16.53
N THR A 337 -14.86 24.72 17.78
CA THR A 337 -15.22 23.86 18.92
C THR A 337 -16.73 23.56 19.00
N VAL A 338 -17.08 22.33 19.38
CA VAL A 338 -18.47 21.82 19.49
C VAL A 338 -18.79 21.36 20.92
N SER A 339 -20.06 21.47 21.34
CA SER A 339 -20.59 21.20 22.70
C SER A 339 -20.59 19.72 23.11
N ALA A 340 -20.23 19.45 24.37
CA ALA A 340 -20.00 18.11 24.93
C ALA A 340 -21.26 17.25 25.16
N ALA A 341 -22.47 17.83 25.15
CA ALA A 341 -23.70 17.08 25.45
C ALA A 341 -24.12 16.12 24.33
N VAL A 342 -23.71 16.39 23.08
CA VAL A 342 -24.03 15.52 21.92
C VAL A 342 -23.02 14.38 21.75
N LEU A 343 -21.83 14.49 22.34
CA LEU A 343 -20.80 13.44 22.32
C LEU A 343 -21.20 12.18 23.11
N MET A 344 -22.20 12.25 24.02
CA MET A 344 -22.61 11.09 24.83
C MET A 344 -23.38 10.01 24.05
N GLU A 345 -23.90 10.29 22.84
CA GLU A 345 -24.57 9.30 21.97
C GLU A 345 -23.69 8.77 20.82
N MET A 346 -22.45 9.25 20.70
CA MET A 346 -21.55 8.99 19.56
C MET A 346 -20.31 8.22 20.02
N GLN A 347 -20.48 6.94 20.34
CA GLN A 347 -19.35 6.02 20.53
C GLN A 347 -18.95 5.41 19.19
N PRO A 348 -17.70 5.61 18.72
CA PRO A 348 -17.24 5.04 17.46
C PRO A 348 -17.39 3.52 17.45
N LEU A 349 -17.96 3.00 16.37
CA LEU A 349 -18.02 1.56 16.13
C LEU A 349 -16.61 0.96 16.17
N GLN A 350 -16.40 -0.01 17.05
CA GLN A 350 -15.16 -0.78 17.11
C GLN A 350 -15.26 -2.03 16.22
N ALA A 351 -14.14 -2.39 15.60
CA ALA A 351 -14.02 -3.62 14.82
C ALA A 351 -14.33 -4.86 15.68
N ALA A 352 -14.93 -5.88 15.06
CA ALA A 352 -15.11 -7.17 15.71
C ALA A 352 -13.79 -7.96 15.70
N GLU A 353 -13.40 -8.55 16.83
CA GLU A 353 -12.13 -9.31 16.98
C GLU A 353 -12.00 -10.47 15.99
N ASN A 354 -13.12 -11.05 15.55
CA ASN A 354 -13.17 -12.18 14.60
C ASN A 354 -13.74 -11.78 13.23
N ALA A 355 -13.55 -10.52 12.81
CA ALA A 355 -14.03 -10.05 11.52
C ALA A 355 -13.42 -10.85 10.36
N VAL A 356 -14.26 -11.26 9.42
CA VAL A 356 -13.82 -11.98 8.22
C VAL A 356 -13.17 -10.99 7.26
N PRO A 357 -11.98 -11.26 6.70
CA PRO A 357 -11.33 -10.35 5.76
C PRO A 357 -12.18 -10.03 4.54
N ALA A 358 -12.07 -8.80 4.03
CA ALA A 358 -12.84 -8.35 2.86
C ALA A 358 -12.56 -9.20 1.59
N SER A 359 -11.38 -9.80 1.50
CA SER A 359 -10.99 -10.71 0.40
C SER A 359 -11.85 -11.98 0.28
N ARG A 360 -12.63 -12.31 1.32
CA ARG A 360 -13.61 -13.41 1.28
C ARG A 360 -15.02 -12.97 0.88
N GLY A 361 -15.23 -11.66 0.72
CA GLY A 361 -16.48 -11.08 0.24
C GLY A 361 -16.60 -11.10 -1.29
N PRO A 362 -17.72 -10.64 -1.83
CA PRO A 362 -17.87 -10.48 -3.28
C PRO A 362 -16.91 -9.40 -3.83
N SER A 363 -16.74 -9.37 -5.15
CA SER A 363 -15.86 -8.38 -5.79
C SER A 363 -16.32 -6.95 -5.47
N GLY A 364 -15.38 -6.09 -5.06
CA GLY A 364 -15.65 -4.71 -4.64
C GLY A 364 -16.20 -4.56 -3.21
N PHE A 365 -16.36 -5.64 -2.46
CA PHE A 365 -16.70 -5.58 -1.04
C PHE A 365 -15.58 -4.93 -0.22
N SER A 366 -15.94 -4.00 0.66
CA SER A 366 -15.00 -3.29 1.52
C SER A 366 -15.58 -3.03 2.91
N TRP A 367 -14.78 -3.21 3.95
CA TRP A 367 -15.16 -2.86 5.32
C TRP A 367 -14.93 -1.37 5.57
N LEU A 368 -15.94 -0.67 6.08
CA LEU A 368 -15.74 0.62 6.75
C LEU A 368 -15.30 0.38 8.20
N VAL A 369 -15.99 -0.53 8.89
CA VAL A 369 -15.62 -1.03 10.21
C VAL A 369 -15.68 -2.57 10.17
N PRO A 370 -14.54 -3.27 10.27
CA PRO A 370 -14.48 -4.72 10.12
C PRO A 370 -15.47 -5.46 11.02
N GLY A 371 -16.30 -6.32 10.41
CA GLY A 371 -17.30 -7.11 11.12
C GLY A 371 -18.50 -6.32 11.66
N ARG A 372 -18.68 -5.05 11.26
CA ARG A 372 -19.80 -4.20 11.69
C ARG A 372 -20.51 -3.51 10.53
N LEU A 373 -19.77 -2.79 9.70
CA LEU A 373 -20.33 -1.96 8.62
C LEU A 373 -19.43 -2.01 7.38
N ALA A 374 -20.02 -2.38 6.24
CA ALA A 374 -19.34 -2.52 4.96
C ALA A 374 -20.02 -1.72 3.84
N GLY A 375 -19.27 -1.46 2.77
CA GLY A 375 -19.78 -1.12 1.45
C GLY A 375 -19.64 -2.32 0.50
N THR A 376 -20.61 -2.50 -0.38
CA THR A 376 -20.55 -3.52 -1.44
C THR A 376 -21.20 -3.01 -2.72
N PRO A 377 -20.73 -3.42 -3.90
CA PRO A 377 -21.47 -3.26 -5.15
C PRO A 377 -22.76 -4.09 -5.10
N TRP A 378 -23.66 -3.82 -6.05
CA TRP A 378 -24.88 -4.61 -6.23
C TRP A 378 -24.54 -6.10 -6.42
N PRO A 379 -25.02 -7.00 -5.52
CA PRO A 379 -24.82 -8.44 -5.68
C PRO A 379 -25.43 -8.96 -6.98
N GLY A 380 -24.64 -9.67 -7.79
CA GLY A 380 -25.08 -10.18 -9.09
C GLY A 380 -24.62 -9.35 -10.30
N VAL A 381 -23.77 -8.34 -10.12
CA VAL A 381 -23.24 -7.53 -11.24
C VAL A 381 -22.16 -8.27 -12.03
N VAL A 382 -21.24 -8.96 -11.33
CA VAL A 382 -20.09 -9.64 -11.95
C VAL A 382 -20.26 -11.17 -11.93
N TYR A 383 -20.82 -11.69 -10.83
CA TYR A 383 -21.05 -13.12 -10.62
C TYR A 383 -22.53 -13.40 -10.41
N ASP A 384 -22.87 -14.67 -10.19
CA ASP A 384 -24.22 -15.07 -9.82
C ASP A 384 -24.67 -14.39 -8.52
N MET A 385 -25.90 -13.87 -8.50
CA MET A 385 -26.45 -13.12 -7.36
C MET A 385 -26.46 -13.95 -6.07
N ASP A 386 -26.86 -15.23 -6.14
CA ASP A 386 -26.89 -16.09 -4.96
C ASP A 386 -25.47 -16.43 -4.48
N ALA A 387 -24.47 -16.46 -5.37
CA ALA A 387 -23.07 -16.60 -4.97
C ALA A 387 -22.54 -15.38 -4.19
N ASP A 388 -22.86 -14.16 -4.64
CA ASP A 388 -22.47 -12.92 -3.98
C ASP A 388 -23.17 -12.76 -2.62
N LEU A 389 -24.47 -13.07 -2.54
CA LEU A 389 -25.22 -13.04 -1.28
C LEU A 389 -24.67 -14.06 -0.27
N LYS A 390 -24.28 -15.26 -0.71
CA LYS A 390 -23.57 -16.24 0.13
C LYS A 390 -22.19 -15.76 0.58
N ALA A 391 -21.49 -14.99 -0.25
CA ALA A 391 -20.21 -14.40 0.14
C ALA A 391 -20.41 -13.35 1.24
N LEU A 392 -21.42 -12.48 1.11
CA LEU A 392 -21.79 -11.53 2.16
C LEU A 392 -22.18 -12.23 3.47
N GLN A 393 -22.98 -13.30 3.40
CA GLN A 393 -23.33 -14.10 4.58
C GLN A 393 -22.09 -14.71 5.23
N ARG A 394 -21.12 -15.22 4.44
CA ARG A 394 -19.84 -15.75 4.94
C ARG A 394 -18.98 -14.69 5.61
N CYS A 395 -19.08 -13.44 5.18
CA CYS A 395 -18.46 -12.28 5.84
C CYS A 395 -19.18 -11.87 7.14
N GLY A 396 -20.29 -12.53 7.47
CA GLY A 396 -21.09 -12.25 8.66
C GLY A 396 -22.10 -11.13 8.48
N ILE A 397 -22.34 -10.63 7.26
CA ILE A 397 -23.39 -9.64 6.98
C ILE A 397 -24.75 -10.27 7.28
N THR A 398 -25.59 -9.55 8.03
CA THR A 398 -26.95 -9.99 8.36
C THR A 398 -28.01 -9.12 7.70
N MET A 399 -27.66 -7.88 7.33
CA MET A 399 -28.59 -6.93 6.75
C MET A 399 -27.95 -6.09 5.65
N LEU A 400 -28.65 -6.00 4.52
CA LEU A 400 -28.31 -5.19 3.38
C LEU A 400 -29.07 -3.85 3.42
N ILE A 401 -28.41 -2.76 3.08
CA ILE A 401 -29.01 -1.43 2.94
C ILE A 401 -29.04 -1.09 1.44
N THR A 402 -30.24 -1.08 0.85
CA THR A 402 -30.45 -0.87 -0.58
C THR A 402 -30.76 0.59 -0.87
N LEU A 403 -29.90 1.26 -1.64
CA LEU A 403 -30.03 2.67 -2.01
C LEU A 403 -30.49 2.90 -3.46
N THR A 404 -30.94 1.86 -4.16
CA THR A 404 -31.41 1.92 -5.56
C THR A 404 -32.88 2.29 -5.66
N GLU A 405 -33.34 2.71 -6.85
CA GLU A 405 -34.75 3.02 -7.09
C GLU A 405 -35.67 1.82 -6.81
N LYS A 406 -35.29 0.66 -7.35
CA LYS A 406 -35.98 -0.61 -7.13
C LYS A 406 -35.42 -1.30 -5.91
N ASP A 407 -36.30 -1.93 -5.16
CA ASP A 407 -35.91 -2.74 -4.02
C ASP A 407 -35.16 -4.01 -4.49
N PHE A 408 -34.34 -4.56 -3.60
CA PHE A 408 -33.60 -5.79 -3.83
C PHE A 408 -34.55 -7.01 -3.78
N PRO A 409 -34.40 -8.03 -4.65
CA PRO A 409 -35.27 -9.20 -4.66
C PRO A 409 -35.36 -9.90 -3.29
N GLN A 410 -36.54 -9.83 -2.65
CA GLN A 410 -36.76 -10.32 -1.29
C GLN A 410 -36.62 -11.84 -1.18
N ASP A 411 -37.01 -12.59 -2.22
CA ASP A 411 -36.85 -14.04 -2.26
C ASP A 411 -35.37 -14.47 -2.24
N ALA A 412 -34.49 -13.72 -2.92
CA ALA A 412 -33.06 -14.00 -2.93
C ALA A 412 -32.43 -13.72 -1.56
N LEU A 413 -32.82 -12.63 -0.91
CA LEU A 413 -32.37 -12.29 0.45
C LEU A 413 -32.81 -13.34 1.47
N ALA A 414 -34.08 -13.75 1.41
CA ALA A 414 -34.65 -14.77 2.30
C ALA A 414 -33.92 -16.12 2.16
N ARG A 415 -33.64 -16.56 0.93
CA ARG A 415 -32.87 -17.79 0.67
C ARG A 415 -31.45 -17.78 1.25
N ASN A 416 -30.84 -16.60 1.35
CA ASN A 416 -29.48 -16.43 1.86
C ASN A 416 -29.44 -15.88 3.30
N GLY A 417 -30.59 -15.83 3.99
CA GLY A 417 -30.68 -15.44 5.40
C GLY A 417 -30.35 -13.97 5.67
N LEU A 418 -30.48 -13.10 4.67
CA LEU A 418 -30.21 -11.67 4.76
C LEU A 418 -31.52 -10.88 4.92
N ARG A 419 -31.47 -9.84 5.74
CA ARG A 419 -32.53 -8.82 5.82
C ARG A 419 -32.19 -7.66 4.90
N ASN A 420 -33.19 -6.85 4.54
CA ASN A 420 -32.97 -5.68 3.72
C ASN A 420 -33.70 -4.46 4.27
N PHE A 421 -33.04 -3.32 4.16
CA PHE A 421 -33.61 -2.01 4.37
C PHE A 421 -33.51 -1.21 3.08
N HIS A 422 -34.65 -0.90 2.47
CA HIS A 422 -34.72 -0.13 1.23
C HIS A 422 -34.95 1.35 1.51
N LEU A 423 -34.04 2.18 1.01
CA LEU A 423 -34.23 3.61 0.87
C LEU A 423 -34.17 3.95 -0.63
N PRO A 424 -35.32 4.18 -1.30
CA PRO A 424 -35.31 4.52 -2.70
C PRO A 424 -34.66 5.89 -2.90
N VAL A 425 -33.59 5.91 -3.71
CA VAL A 425 -32.90 7.13 -4.17
C VAL A 425 -32.89 7.09 -5.70
N TYR A 426 -33.34 8.17 -6.34
CA TYR A 426 -33.31 8.31 -7.79
C TYR A 426 -31.87 8.28 -8.31
N ASP A 427 -31.67 7.74 -9.52
CA ASP A 427 -30.34 7.64 -10.10
C ASP A 427 -29.69 9.02 -10.32
N HIS A 428 -28.39 9.11 -10.04
CA HIS A 428 -27.56 10.34 -10.05
C HIS A 428 -27.89 11.41 -9.00
N GLU A 429 -28.89 11.23 -8.15
CA GLU A 429 -29.20 12.16 -7.06
C GLU A 429 -28.67 11.64 -5.70
N PRO A 430 -28.13 12.53 -4.84
CA PRO A 430 -27.86 12.20 -3.46
C PRO A 430 -29.19 12.12 -2.66
N PRO A 431 -29.30 11.26 -1.63
CA PRO A 431 -30.45 11.30 -0.73
C PRO A 431 -30.53 12.67 -0.03
N THR A 432 -31.73 13.13 0.32
CA THR A 432 -31.87 14.37 1.09
C THR A 432 -31.28 14.23 2.50
N VAL A 433 -30.92 15.35 3.14
CA VAL A 433 -30.44 15.36 4.54
C VAL A 433 -31.40 14.65 5.49
N ALA A 434 -32.72 14.82 5.30
CA ALA A 434 -33.74 14.13 6.11
C ALA A 434 -33.74 12.61 5.89
N GLN A 435 -33.62 12.15 4.65
CA GLN A 435 -33.47 10.73 4.33
C GLN A 435 -32.19 10.16 4.91
N MET A 436 -31.08 10.90 4.88
CA MET A 436 -29.81 10.51 5.48
C MET A 436 -29.93 10.36 7.00
N GLN A 437 -30.53 11.34 7.69
CA GLN A 437 -30.78 11.27 9.13
C GLN A 437 -31.63 10.06 9.51
N MET A 438 -32.71 9.80 8.78
CA MET A 438 -33.57 8.63 8.98
C MET A 438 -32.79 7.33 8.78
N LEU A 439 -32.00 7.23 7.70
CA LEU A 439 -31.22 6.05 7.36
C LEU A 439 -30.19 5.74 8.46
N LEU A 440 -29.39 6.72 8.85
CA LEU A 440 -28.36 6.54 9.89
C LEU A 440 -28.99 6.19 11.24
N ALA A 441 -30.16 6.73 11.58
CA ALA A 441 -30.89 6.35 12.78
C ALA A 441 -31.31 4.87 12.76
N ARG A 442 -31.78 4.36 11.61
CA ARG A 442 -32.14 2.94 11.44
C ARG A 442 -30.92 2.03 11.46
N MET A 443 -29.84 2.41 10.77
CA MET A 443 -28.56 1.69 10.80
C MET A 443 -28.03 1.58 12.24
N SER A 444 -28.02 2.69 12.98
CA SER A 444 -27.60 2.73 14.38
C SER A 444 -28.45 1.80 15.28
N ALA A 445 -29.77 1.77 15.08
CA ALA A 445 -30.64 0.84 15.79
C ALA A 445 -30.38 -0.63 15.43
N ALA A 446 -30.07 -0.93 14.17
CA ALA A 446 -29.73 -2.28 13.73
C ALA A 446 -28.38 -2.75 14.31
N LEU A 447 -27.34 -1.91 14.24
CA LEU A 447 -26.02 -2.19 14.82
C LEU A 447 -26.10 -2.42 16.33
N ARG A 448 -26.94 -1.67 17.06
CA ARG A 448 -27.17 -1.91 18.50
C ARG A 448 -27.84 -3.25 18.80
N ARG A 449 -28.60 -3.81 17.85
CA ARG A 449 -29.18 -5.16 17.96
C ARG A 449 -28.20 -6.27 17.58
N GLY A 450 -26.95 -5.93 17.26
CA GLY A 450 -25.91 -6.87 16.84
C GLY A 450 -25.99 -7.25 15.36
N GLU A 451 -26.76 -6.52 14.55
CA GLU A 451 -26.78 -6.72 13.10
C GLU A 451 -25.47 -6.22 12.49
N VAL A 452 -24.98 -6.93 11.47
CA VAL A 452 -23.81 -6.53 10.66
C VAL A 452 -24.32 -6.04 9.32
N LEU A 453 -23.98 -4.81 8.98
CA LEU A 453 -24.61 -4.10 7.87
C LEU A 453 -23.68 -4.03 6.64
N ALA A 454 -24.25 -4.18 5.45
CA ALA A 454 -23.60 -3.83 4.19
C ALA A 454 -24.45 -2.81 3.41
N VAL A 455 -23.87 -1.69 3.02
CA VAL A 455 -24.52 -0.67 2.19
C VAL A 455 -24.18 -0.91 0.73
N HIS A 456 -25.19 -0.88 -0.14
CA HIS A 456 -24.98 -0.96 -1.57
C HIS A 456 -25.84 0.04 -2.34
N CYS A 457 -25.36 0.34 -3.54
CA CYS A 457 -26.09 1.08 -4.55
C CYS A 457 -25.92 0.38 -5.91
N LEU A 458 -26.44 0.97 -6.97
CA LEU A 458 -26.20 0.49 -8.33
C LEU A 458 -24.71 0.63 -8.70
N ALA A 459 -24.22 -0.24 -9.59
CA ALA A 459 -22.81 -0.38 -9.98
C ALA A 459 -22.11 0.97 -10.22
N GLY A 460 -21.32 1.42 -9.24
CA GLY A 460 -20.38 2.53 -9.41
C GLY A 460 -20.93 3.95 -9.28
N LEU A 461 -22.16 4.19 -8.82
CA LEU A 461 -22.71 5.57 -8.73
C LEU A 461 -22.36 6.35 -7.43
N GLY A 462 -21.34 5.94 -6.67
CA GLY A 462 -20.78 6.70 -5.55
C GLY A 462 -21.66 6.88 -4.29
N ARG A 463 -22.96 6.54 -4.33
CA ARG A 463 -23.95 6.72 -3.24
C ARG A 463 -23.62 5.93 -1.98
N THR A 464 -23.07 4.72 -2.14
CA THR A 464 -22.56 3.91 -1.02
C THR A 464 -21.55 4.73 -0.21
N GLY A 465 -20.60 5.36 -0.89
CA GLY A 465 -19.62 6.26 -0.28
C GLY A 465 -20.24 7.44 0.45
N THR A 466 -21.30 8.04 -0.10
CA THR A 466 -22.00 9.18 0.53
C THR A 466 -22.63 8.80 1.86
N VAL A 467 -23.28 7.63 1.95
CA VAL A 467 -23.88 7.13 3.21
C VAL A 467 -22.80 6.76 4.22
N LEU A 468 -21.73 6.09 3.78
CA LEU A 468 -20.60 5.74 4.64
C LEU A 468 -19.88 6.98 5.16
N ALA A 469 -19.73 8.04 4.35
CA ALA A 469 -19.15 9.31 4.77
C ALA A 469 -20.06 10.00 5.81
N ALA A 470 -21.37 10.07 5.55
CA ALA A 470 -22.32 10.63 6.51
C ALA A 470 -22.34 9.85 7.85
N TRP A 471 -22.14 8.53 7.81
CA TRP A 471 -21.93 7.73 9.02
C TRP A 471 -20.70 8.20 9.80
N LEU A 472 -19.56 8.40 9.13
CA LEU A 472 -18.35 8.90 9.79
C LEU A 472 -18.51 10.33 10.35
N VAL A 473 -19.20 11.22 9.63
CA VAL A 473 -19.53 12.56 10.14
C VAL A 473 -20.35 12.47 11.42
N ARG A 474 -21.33 11.56 11.44
CA ARG A 474 -22.10 11.27 12.65
C ARG A 474 -21.22 10.75 13.79
N GLU A 475 -20.15 9.99 13.52
CA GLU A 475 -19.22 9.53 14.56
C GLU A 475 -18.24 10.63 15.03
N GLY A 476 -18.39 11.87 14.55
CA GLY A 476 -17.65 13.04 15.00
C GLY A 476 -16.53 13.51 14.08
N LEU A 477 -16.46 12.99 12.84
CA LEU A 477 -15.54 13.51 11.83
C LEU A 477 -16.12 14.73 11.11
N THR A 478 -15.26 15.55 10.53
CA THR A 478 -15.70 16.60 9.59
C THR A 478 -16.11 15.99 8.25
N ALA A 479 -16.92 16.69 7.45
CA ALA A 479 -17.30 16.21 6.12
C ALA A 479 -16.08 15.97 5.22
N GLU A 480 -15.09 16.88 5.27
CA GLU A 480 -13.85 16.77 4.51
C GLU A 480 -13.07 15.49 4.87
N GLU A 481 -12.89 15.22 6.17
CA GLU A 481 -12.19 14.04 6.64
C GLU A 481 -12.98 12.75 6.36
N ALA A 482 -14.31 12.79 6.48
CA ALA A 482 -15.17 11.66 6.15
C ALA A 482 -15.12 11.31 4.65
N LEU A 483 -15.19 12.33 3.76
CA LEU A 483 -15.05 12.17 2.31
C LEU A 483 -13.67 11.61 1.94
N ARG A 484 -12.61 12.13 2.58
CA ARG A 484 -11.25 11.60 2.42
C ARG A 484 -11.22 10.13 2.81
N ARG A 485 -11.76 9.75 3.97
CA ARG A 485 -11.74 8.36 4.46
C ARG A 485 -12.47 7.37 3.58
N VAL A 486 -13.65 7.71 3.05
CA VAL A 486 -14.35 6.80 2.14
C VAL A 486 -13.63 6.65 0.81
N ARG A 487 -13.00 7.71 0.30
CA ARG A 487 -12.20 7.67 -0.94
C ARG A 487 -10.90 6.87 -0.81
N LEU A 488 -10.38 6.76 0.40
CA LEU A 488 -9.26 5.85 0.70
C LEU A 488 -9.67 4.38 0.65
N ILE A 489 -10.95 4.06 0.87
CA ILE A 489 -11.48 2.70 0.77
C ILE A 489 -11.78 2.33 -0.68
N ASP A 490 -12.44 3.24 -1.41
CA ASP A 490 -12.68 3.12 -2.84
C ASP A 490 -12.66 4.51 -3.46
N ALA A 491 -11.73 4.77 -4.39
CA ALA A 491 -11.61 6.06 -5.07
C ALA A 491 -12.86 6.41 -5.89
N GLN A 492 -13.70 5.42 -6.22
CA GLN A 492 -14.98 5.59 -6.89
C GLN A 492 -16.11 5.98 -5.93
N TYR A 493 -15.87 6.07 -4.62
CA TYR A 493 -16.84 6.59 -3.67
C TYR A 493 -16.99 8.10 -3.77
N VAL A 494 -18.24 8.55 -3.81
CA VAL A 494 -18.64 9.96 -3.99
C VAL A 494 -18.05 10.56 -5.26
N GLN A 495 -18.82 10.52 -6.36
CA GLN A 495 -18.32 10.89 -7.70
C GLN A 495 -18.86 12.22 -8.24
N SER A 496 -19.85 12.80 -7.56
CA SER A 496 -20.49 14.04 -8.00
C SER A 496 -20.39 15.13 -6.95
N GLU A 497 -20.28 16.38 -7.40
CA GLU A 497 -20.31 17.56 -6.52
C GLU A 497 -21.58 17.60 -5.66
N ALA A 498 -22.73 17.15 -6.20
CA ALA A 498 -23.98 17.07 -5.44
C ALA A 498 -23.89 16.09 -4.26
N GLN A 499 -23.20 14.95 -4.44
CA GLN A 499 -22.98 13.98 -3.36
C GLN A 499 -21.99 14.49 -2.32
N GLU A 500 -20.94 15.20 -2.72
CA GLU A 500 -20.03 15.87 -1.78
C GLU A 500 -20.77 16.93 -0.98
N ALA A 501 -21.52 17.81 -1.66
CA ALA A 501 -22.30 18.88 -1.07
C ALA A 501 -23.26 18.34 0.00
N LEU A 502 -23.91 17.19 -0.24
CA LEU A 502 -24.76 16.55 0.77
C LEU A 502 -24.01 16.25 2.07
N VAL A 503 -22.77 15.75 2.01
CA VAL A 503 -22.02 15.40 3.22
C VAL A 503 -21.70 16.66 4.03
N TYR A 504 -21.35 17.75 3.36
CA TYR A 504 -21.17 19.07 4.00
C TYR A 504 -22.49 19.65 4.54
N GLU A 505 -23.60 19.53 3.80
CA GLU A 505 -24.93 19.92 4.29
C GLU A 505 -25.36 19.11 5.51
N PHE A 506 -25.04 17.81 5.54
CA PHE A 506 -25.33 16.94 6.66
C PHE A 506 -24.51 17.31 7.90
N GLU A 507 -23.21 17.58 7.75
CA GLU A 507 -22.36 18.12 8.83
C GLU A 507 -22.97 19.42 9.38
N ASN A 508 -23.32 20.37 8.50
CA ASN A 508 -23.94 21.63 8.90
C ASN A 508 -25.27 21.42 9.64
N ALA A 509 -26.12 20.50 9.17
CA ALA A 509 -27.39 20.19 9.81
C ALA A 509 -27.21 19.52 11.19
N LEU A 510 -26.15 18.72 11.38
CA LEU A 510 -25.78 18.19 12.69
C LEU A 510 -25.30 19.31 13.60
N LEU A 511 -24.40 20.18 13.13
CA LEU A 511 -23.89 21.32 13.89
C LEU A 511 -24.99 22.30 14.30
N GLN A 512 -25.98 22.56 13.43
CA GLN A 512 -27.14 23.39 13.74
C GLN A 512 -28.07 22.79 14.81
N LYS A 513 -28.10 21.46 14.96
CA LYS A 513 -28.79 20.80 16.07
C LYS A 513 -27.98 20.82 17.37
N MET A 514 -26.67 21.09 17.28
CA MET A 514 -25.71 21.13 18.40
C MET A 514 -25.50 22.55 18.97
N ALA A 515 -25.86 23.59 18.20
CA ALA A 515 -25.87 25.00 18.59
C ALA A 515 -27.23 25.37 19.19
#